data_AF-C5MFF1-F1
#
_entry.id   AF-C5MFF1-F1
#
_cell.length_a   1.000
_cell.length_b   1.000
_cell.length_c   1.000
_cell.angle_alpha   90.00
_cell.angle_beta   90.00
_cell.angle_gamma   90.00
#
_symmetry.space_group_name_H-M   'P 1'
#
loop_
_entity.id
_entity.type
_entity.pdbx_description
1 polymer ?
#
loop_
_entity_poly.entity_id
_entity_poly.type
_entity_poly.pdbx_seq_one_letter_code
_entity_poly.pdbx_strand_id
1 'polypeptide(L)'
;MSAPGATQQQQQNGQFQVPTSTQRSPLASNIANFLFQNPILKQRTGLLNNTSDIEFFRFKRFQRALLSDEYKEKQKNPKNGLIPINNIQDIQNVFVLLIQNQLILPVTKLHYAEIKQVKGWKPNKEKPTLKRAEKAAMDPNAYYGWLYQKPNPFILLYSVLAIAGIFAVILFPLWPNFMKRGVWYLSMGALGLIALFFLTAIVRLIIYIISLVAFPKPFWLFPNLFEDCGVIESFQPVYGWEEPKKKKSKKKSPKKSDGTPITEEKVGSNETKTTGSEVSNNSTAGKRKVTLEEVEE
;
A
#
# COMPACT_ATOMS: atom_id res chain seq x y z
N MET A 1 0.96 56.77 -42.90
CA MET A 1 1.96 55.66 -42.88
C MET A 1 1.26 54.39 -42.42
N SER A 2 1.62 53.26 -43.02
CA SER A 2 1.32 51.85 -42.68
C SER A 2 0.17 51.50 -41.71
N ALA A 3 -0.83 50.77 -42.22
CA ALA A 3 -1.31 49.56 -41.53
C ALA A 3 -0.28 48.42 -41.78
N PRO A 4 -0.10 47.47 -40.85
CA PRO A 4 -0.87 46.21 -40.89
C PRO A 4 -1.26 45.72 -39.48
N GLY A 5 -1.98 44.61 -39.27
CA GLY A 5 -2.61 43.65 -40.18
C GLY A 5 -3.10 42.43 -39.39
N ALA A 6 -3.92 41.57 -39.98
CA ALA A 6 -4.42 40.37 -39.32
C ALA A 6 -3.41 39.21 -39.41
N THR A 7 -3.13 38.54 -38.29
CA THR A 7 -2.24 37.37 -38.25
C THR A 7 -3.02 36.09 -37.95
N GLN A 8 -3.48 35.41 -39.01
CA GLN A 8 -3.82 33.99 -38.91
C GLN A 8 -2.53 33.17 -38.85
N GLN A 9 -2.32 32.41 -37.78
CA GLN A 9 -1.34 31.32 -37.74
C GLN A 9 -2.04 30.11 -37.10
N GLN A 10 -2.55 29.19 -37.91
CA GLN A 10 -1.84 28.06 -38.54
C GLN A 10 -1.78 26.83 -37.61
N GLN A 11 -2.34 25.73 -38.11
CA GLN A 11 -2.66 24.51 -37.36
C GLN A 11 -1.69 23.39 -37.74
N GLN A 12 -0.64 23.16 -36.94
CA GLN A 12 0.26 22.00 -37.10
C GLN A 12 0.70 21.40 -35.74
N ASN A 13 0.75 20.06 -35.69
CA ASN A 13 1.44 19.21 -34.71
C ASN A 13 1.31 19.52 -33.20
N GLY A 14 0.10 19.37 -32.67
CA GLY A 14 -0.17 18.38 -31.61
C GLY A 14 0.50 18.49 -30.23
N GLN A 15 1.20 19.59 -29.91
CA GLN A 15 1.82 19.82 -28.60
C GLN A 15 1.52 21.22 -28.07
N PHE A 16 0.74 21.30 -26.99
CA PHE A 16 0.43 22.55 -26.30
C PHE A 16 1.05 22.57 -24.89
N GLN A 17 1.67 23.68 -24.51
CA GLN A 17 1.95 23.99 -23.11
C GLN A 17 0.74 24.71 -22.51
N VAL A 18 0.36 24.32 -21.30
CA VAL A 18 -0.90 24.73 -20.65
C VAL A 18 -0.56 25.57 -19.40
N PRO A 19 -1.06 26.81 -19.27
CA PRO A 19 -0.77 27.66 -18.12
C PRO A 19 -1.47 27.13 -16.86
N THR A 20 -0.78 27.08 -15.72
CA THR A 20 -1.36 26.55 -14.47
C THR A 20 -1.93 27.66 -13.58
N SER A 21 -3.13 27.45 -13.03
CA SER A 21 -3.82 28.37 -12.13
C SER A 21 -3.67 27.96 -10.66
N THR A 22 -3.30 28.90 -9.80
CA THR A 22 -3.13 28.68 -8.34
C THR A 22 -4.46 28.36 -7.64
N GLN A 23 -5.56 28.94 -8.11
CA GLN A 23 -6.90 28.59 -7.64
C GLN A 23 -7.40 27.31 -8.34
N ARG A 24 -7.85 26.34 -7.55
CA ARG A 24 -8.52 25.13 -8.05
C ARG A 24 -10.01 25.40 -8.21
N SER A 25 -10.49 25.41 -9.45
CA SER A 25 -11.91 25.47 -9.76
C SER A 25 -12.67 24.29 -9.11
N PRO A 26 -13.89 24.52 -8.59
CA PRO A 26 -14.70 23.45 -7.99
C PRO A 26 -15.09 22.41 -9.06
N LEU A 27 -15.32 22.86 -10.30
CA LEU A 27 -15.69 22.02 -11.43
C LEU A 27 -14.60 21.00 -11.79
N ALA A 28 -13.33 21.42 -11.91
CA ALA A 28 -12.23 20.49 -12.17
C ALA A 28 -12.08 19.49 -11.01
N SER A 29 -12.31 19.96 -9.79
CA SER A 29 -12.25 19.15 -8.56
C SER A 29 -13.37 18.11 -8.49
N ASN A 30 -14.58 18.43 -8.99
CA ASN A 30 -15.71 17.50 -9.11
C ASN A 30 -15.44 16.41 -10.16
N ILE A 31 -14.93 16.78 -11.34
CA ILE A 31 -14.55 15.83 -12.39
C ILE A 31 -13.41 14.91 -11.90
N ALA A 32 -12.42 15.47 -11.20
CA ALA A 32 -11.35 14.67 -10.58
C ALA A 32 -11.91 13.72 -9.49
N ASN A 33 -12.84 14.15 -8.64
CA ASN A 33 -13.48 13.30 -7.62
C ASN A 33 -14.32 12.15 -8.24
N PHE A 34 -14.87 12.34 -9.44
CA PHE A 34 -15.53 11.26 -10.19
C PHE A 34 -14.54 10.25 -10.77
N LEU A 35 -13.47 10.75 -11.39
CA LEU A 35 -12.51 9.93 -12.13
C LEU A 35 -11.51 9.21 -11.23
N PHE A 36 -11.09 9.83 -10.14
CA PHE A 36 -10.13 9.28 -9.19
C PHE A 36 -10.64 7.95 -8.61
N GLN A 37 -9.81 6.90 -8.67
CA GLN A 37 -10.16 5.53 -8.28
C GLN A 37 -11.26 4.86 -9.13
N ASN A 38 -11.71 5.44 -10.25
CA ASN A 38 -12.66 4.78 -11.15
C ASN A 38 -12.03 3.55 -11.83
N PRO A 39 -12.68 2.36 -11.81
CA PRO A 39 -12.10 1.12 -12.33
C PRO A 39 -11.81 1.14 -13.84
N ILE A 40 -12.50 1.98 -14.62
CA ILE A 40 -12.29 2.14 -16.07
C ILE A 40 -10.89 2.66 -16.37
N LEU A 41 -10.30 3.47 -15.47
CA LEU A 41 -8.94 4.00 -15.62
C LEU A 41 -7.87 2.90 -15.61
N LYS A 42 -8.10 1.81 -14.87
CA LYS A 42 -7.12 0.77 -14.54
C LYS A 42 -5.79 1.36 -14.04
N GLN A 43 -5.90 2.33 -13.12
CA GLN A 43 -4.77 3.04 -12.52
C GLN A 43 -3.83 2.09 -11.77
N ARG A 44 -2.55 2.47 -11.67
CA ARG A 44 -1.50 1.71 -10.99
C ARG A 44 -0.60 2.66 -10.20
N THR A 45 0.05 2.18 -9.15
CA THR A 45 1.11 2.94 -8.46
C THR A 45 2.43 2.86 -9.25
N GLY A 46 3.16 3.97 -9.33
CA GLY A 46 4.52 4.06 -9.85
C GLY A 46 5.35 5.08 -9.05
N LEU A 47 6.66 5.05 -9.20
CA LEU A 47 7.58 5.92 -8.45
C LEU A 47 7.94 7.17 -9.26
N LEU A 48 7.33 8.32 -8.92
CA LEU A 48 7.68 9.61 -9.48
C LEU A 48 9.11 9.99 -9.07
N ASN A 49 9.96 10.28 -10.06
CA ASN A 49 11.37 10.63 -9.91
C ASN A 49 12.15 9.65 -9.00
N ASN A 50 11.74 8.37 -9.00
CA ASN A 50 12.29 7.28 -8.19
C ASN A 50 12.19 7.45 -6.66
N THR A 51 11.33 8.36 -6.16
CA THR A 51 11.20 8.66 -4.71
C THR A 51 9.78 8.56 -4.18
N SER A 52 8.80 9.23 -4.79
CA SER A 52 7.43 9.28 -4.27
C SER A 52 6.47 8.38 -5.05
N ASP A 53 5.59 7.67 -4.34
CA ASP A 53 4.49 6.94 -4.98
C ASP A 53 3.48 7.90 -5.60
N ILE A 54 3.05 7.61 -6.83
CA ILE A 54 1.96 8.30 -7.53
C ILE A 54 1.07 7.28 -8.25
N GLU A 55 -0.24 7.49 -8.23
CA GLU A 55 -1.16 6.70 -9.05
C GLU A 55 -1.19 7.26 -10.47
N PHE A 56 -1.07 6.40 -11.49
CA PHE A 56 -1.02 6.80 -12.88
C PHE A 56 -1.91 5.95 -13.80
N PHE A 57 -2.38 6.56 -14.89
CA PHE A 57 -3.27 5.98 -15.89
C PHE A 57 -2.83 6.35 -17.32
N ARG A 58 -3.51 5.85 -18.36
CA ARG A 58 -3.29 6.22 -19.78
C ARG A 58 -4.44 7.06 -20.34
N PHE A 59 -4.15 7.96 -21.28
CA PHE A 59 -5.16 8.85 -21.88
C PHE A 59 -6.40 8.12 -22.42
N LYS A 60 -6.23 7.04 -23.20
CA LYS A 60 -7.36 6.25 -23.75
C LYS A 60 -8.21 5.49 -22.72
N ARG A 61 -7.83 5.52 -21.44
CA ARG A 61 -8.65 5.04 -20.32
C ARG A 61 -9.46 6.19 -19.72
N PHE A 62 -8.86 7.36 -19.58
CA PHE A 62 -9.52 8.63 -19.21
C PHE A 62 -10.62 9.03 -20.20
N GLN A 63 -10.34 8.99 -21.51
CA GLN A 63 -11.34 9.25 -22.57
C GLN A 63 -12.56 8.32 -22.43
N ARG A 64 -12.34 7.02 -22.18
CA ARG A 64 -13.43 6.04 -21.97
C ARG A 64 -14.19 6.28 -20.66
N ALA A 65 -13.53 6.73 -19.60
CA ALA A 65 -14.20 7.01 -18.33
C ALA A 65 -15.14 8.22 -18.43
N LEU A 66 -14.77 9.26 -19.19
CA LEU A 66 -15.63 10.43 -19.45
C LEU A 66 -16.80 10.11 -20.41
N LEU A 67 -16.60 9.21 -21.37
CA LEU A 67 -17.66 8.74 -22.27
C LEU A 67 -18.56 7.63 -21.69
N SER A 68 -18.29 7.20 -20.45
CA SER A 68 -19.03 6.11 -19.79
C SER A 68 -20.45 6.51 -19.38
N ASP A 69 -21.35 5.53 -19.30
CA ASP A 69 -22.70 5.77 -18.83
C ASP A 69 -22.75 6.11 -17.33
N GLU A 70 -21.79 5.63 -16.52
CA GLU A 70 -21.57 6.08 -15.13
C GLU A 70 -21.41 7.61 -15.03
N TYR A 71 -20.70 8.22 -15.99
CA TYR A 71 -20.50 9.66 -16.04
C TYR A 71 -21.82 10.37 -16.36
N LYS A 72 -22.54 9.91 -17.39
CA LYS A 72 -23.84 10.45 -17.80
C LYS A 72 -24.89 10.35 -16.69
N GLU A 73 -24.92 9.24 -15.95
CA GLU A 73 -25.84 9.07 -14.81
C GLU A 73 -25.54 10.04 -13.68
N LYS A 74 -24.27 10.19 -13.28
CA LYS A 74 -23.92 11.15 -12.23
C LYS A 74 -24.05 12.60 -12.70
N GLN A 75 -23.92 12.87 -14.00
CA GLN A 75 -24.18 14.19 -14.59
C GLN A 75 -25.66 14.61 -14.50
N LYS A 76 -26.62 13.67 -14.51
CA LYS A 76 -28.06 13.96 -14.31
C LYS A 76 -28.37 14.60 -12.95
N ASN A 77 -27.51 14.40 -11.94
CA ASN A 77 -27.67 15.00 -10.63
C ASN A 77 -26.89 16.32 -10.54
N PRO A 78 -27.57 17.49 -10.48
CA PRO A 78 -26.91 18.79 -10.50
C PRO A 78 -25.98 19.03 -9.30
N LYS A 79 -26.17 18.32 -8.17
CA LYS A 79 -25.29 18.39 -6.99
C LYS A 79 -23.86 17.92 -7.28
N ASN A 80 -23.63 17.16 -8.35
CA ASN A 80 -22.30 16.68 -8.74
C ASN A 80 -21.51 17.70 -9.57
N GLY A 81 -22.15 18.73 -10.16
CA GLY A 81 -21.47 19.79 -10.91
C GLY A 81 -20.54 19.30 -12.04
N LEU A 82 -21.00 18.34 -12.84
CA LEU A 82 -20.28 17.75 -13.99
C LEU A 82 -20.72 18.41 -15.30
N ILE A 83 -19.80 18.57 -16.26
CA ILE A 83 -20.08 19.13 -17.60
C ILE A 83 -20.66 18.05 -18.53
N PRO A 84 -21.63 18.34 -19.42
CA PRO A 84 -21.99 17.48 -20.54
C PRO A 84 -20.83 17.29 -21.52
N ILE A 85 -20.41 16.04 -21.73
CA ILE A 85 -19.33 15.68 -22.66
C ILE A 85 -19.93 14.90 -23.83
N ASN A 86 -19.98 15.53 -24.99
CA ASN A 86 -20.55 14.96 -26.22
C ASN A 86 -19.46 14.74 -27.29
N ASN A 87 -18.50 15.66 -27.38
CA ASN A 87 -17.49 15.72 -28.43
C ASN A 87 -16.09 15.38 -27.91
N ILE A 88 -15.20 14.97 -28.84
CA ILE A 88 -13.77 14.79 -28.58
C ILE A 88 -13.11 16.11 -28.09
N GLN A 89 -13.61 17.27 -28.57
CA GLN A 89 -13.14 18.58 -28.13
C GLN A 89 -13.47 18.85 -26.66
N ASP A 90 -14.67 18.47 -26.20
CA ASP A 90 -15.09 18.62 -24.79
C ASP A 90 -14.15 17.83 -23.86
N ILE A 91 -13.73 16.63 -24.29
CA ILE A 91 -12.75 15.80 -23.57
C ILE A 91 -11.38 16.48 -23.50
N GLN A 92 -10.94 17.12 -24.60
CA GLN A 92 -9.67 17.87 -24.61
C GLN A 92 -9.74 19.11 -23.71
N ASN A 93 -10.85 19.85 -23.73
CA ASN A 93 -11.08 21.01 -22.86
C ASN A 93 -11.10 20.62 -21.37
N VAL A 94 -11.81 19.55 -21.01
CA VAL A 94 -11.83 18.99 -19.65
C VAL A 94 -10.43 18.51 -19.23
N PHE A 95 -9.69 17.87 -20.13
CA PHE A 95 -8.32 17.42 -19.84
C PHE A 95 -7.35 18.59 -19.63
N VAL A 96 -7.40 19.62 -20.49
CA VAL A 96 -6.64 20.87 -20.32
C VAL A 96 -6.98 21.50 -18.97
N LEU A 97 -8.26 21.59 -18.62
CA LEU A 97 -8.70 22.13 -17.33
C LEU A 97 -8.09 21.35 -16.14
N LEU A 98 -8.05 20.02 -16.16
CA LEU A 98 -7.41 19.23 -15.09
C LEU A 98 -5.89 19.47 -14.98
N ILE A 99 -5.20 19.79 -16.08
CA ILE A 99 -3.79 20.23 -16.04
C ILE A 99 -3.67 21.65 -15.49
N GLN A 100 -4.48 22.60 -15.96
CA GLN A 100 -4.46 23.99 -15.47
C GLN A 100 -4.60 24.04 -13.95
N ASN A 101 -5.52 23.25 -13.40
CA ASN A 101 -5.83 23.14 -11.98
C ASN A 101 -4.84 22.25 -11.19
N GLN A 102 -3.75 21.79 -11.83
CA GLN A 102 -2.71 20.92 -11.25
C GLN A 102 -3.26 19.62 -10.60
N LEU A 103 -4.34 19.05 -11.16
CA LEU A 103 -4.97 17.83 -10.63
C LEU A 103 -4.36 16.55 -11.23
N ILE A 104 -3.79 16.66 -12.44
CA ILE A 104 -3.05 15.62 -13.13
C ILE A 104 -1.69 16.14 -13.63
N LEU A 105 -0.72 15.24 -13.74
CA LEU A 105 0.65 15.53 -14.16
C LEU A 105 1.02 14.71 -15.41
N PRO A 106 1.55 15.31 -16.50
CA PRO A 106 2.14 14.56 -17.60
C PRO A 106 3.39 13.81 -17.13
N VAL A 107 3.43 12.50 -17.37
CA VAL A 107 4.55 11.63 -16.95
C VAL A 107 4.97 10.68 -18.07
N THR A 108 6.27 10.43 -18.18
CA THR A 108 6.84 9.38 -19.03
C THR A 108 7.23 8.20 -18.15
N LYS A 109 6.75 7.00 -18.49
CA LYS A 109 7.26 5.76 -17.88
C LYS A 109 8.61 5.44 -18.48
N LEU A 110 9.67 5.46 -17.67
CA LEU A 110 11.02 5.17 -18.13
C LEU A 110 11.24 3.66 -18.30
N HIS A 111 12.18 3.33 -19.19
CA HIS A 111 12.73 1.99 -19.36
C HIS A 111 13.90 1.72 -18.40
N TYR A 112 14.21 0.45 -18.14
CA TYR A 112 15.25 0.02 -17.19
C TYR A 112 16.65 0.59 -17.51
N ALA A 113 16.95 0.79 -18.80
CA ALA A 113 18.20 1.43 -19.24
C ALA A 113 18.26 2.93 -18.88
N GLU A 114 17.16 3.66 -19.13
CA GLU A 114 17.05 5.10 -18.87
C GLU A 114 17.14 5.42 -17.37
N ILE A 115 16.56 4.57 -16.51
CA ILE A 115 16.66 4.72 -15.06
C ILE A 115 18.12 4.64 -14.59
N LYS A 116 18.95 3.79 -15.21
CA LYS A 116 20.39 3.66 -14.87
C LYS A 116 21.24 4.84 -15.35
N GLN A 117 20.78 5.60 -16.35
CA GLN A 117 21.48 6.81 -16.81
C GLN A 117 21.34 7.97 -15.81
N VAL A 118 20.29 7.97 -14.97
CA VAL A 118 20.09 8.98 -13.94
C VAL A 118 20.90 8.64 -12.68
N LYS A 119 21.95 9.43 -12.42
CA LYS A 119 22.85 9.26 -11.27
C LYS A 119 22.07 9.17 -9.95
N GLY A 120 22.19 8.04 -9.27
CA GLY A 120 21.57 7.78 -7.96
C GLY A 120 20.22 7.06 -8.00
N TRP A 121 19.59 6.88 -9.16
CA TRP A 121 18.35 6.11 -9.26
C TRP A 121 18.61 4.60 -9.29
N LYS A 122 17.76 3.85 -8.59
CA LYS A 122 17.80 2.39 -8.49
C LYS A 122 16.51 1.82 -9.07
N PRO A 123 16.54 1.05 -10.18
CA PRO A 123 15.34 0.49 -10.77
C PRO A 123 14.62 -0.47 -9.80
N ASN A 124 13.35 -0.20 -9.52
CA ASN A 124 12.48 -1.12 -8.79
C ASN A 124 11.86 -2.15 -9.77
N LYS A 125 11.65 -3.39 -9.32
CA LYS A 125 10.98 -4.46 -10.09
C LYS A 125 9.46 -4.44 -9.96
N GLU A 126 8.94 -4.00 -8.82
CA GLU A 126 7.51 -4.04 -8.47
C GLU A 126 6.77 -2.81 -9.03
N LYS A 127 7.36 -1.63 -8.83
CA LYS A 127 6.80 -0.33 -9.22
C LYS A 127 7.60 0.29 -10.37
N PRO A 128 6.96 0.71 -11.47
CA PRO A 128 7.67 1.38 -12.56
C PRO A 128 8.08 2.80 -12.16
N THR A 129 9.30 3.21 -12.51
CA THR A 129 9.77 4.59 -12.34
C THR A 129 9.15 5.50 -13.41
N LEU A 130 8.65 6.66 -12.98
CA LEU A 130 8.01 7.67 -13.81
C LEU A 130 8.82 8.97 -13.71
N LYS A 131 9.10 9.62 -14.83
CA LYS A 131 9.67 10.99 -14.87
C LYS A 131 8.58 11.98 -15.24
N ARG A 132 8.56 13.16 -14.62
CA ARG A 132 7.71 14.28 -15.08
C ARG A 132 8.07 14.65 -16.53
N ALA A 133 7.08 14.78 -17.40
CA ALA A 133 7.26 15.31 -18.75
C ALA A 133 6.99 16.82 -18.77
N GLU A 134 7.69 17.55 -19.64
CA GLU A 134 7.60 19.02 -19.74
C GLU A 134 6.43 19.51 -20.60
N LYS A 135 5.85 18.61 -21.41
CA LYS A 135 4.75 18.89 -22.33
C LYS A 135 3.66 17.82 -22.19
N ALA A 136 2.40 18.22 -22.33
CA ALA A 136 1.27 17.30 -22.33
C ALA A 136 0.87 16.94 -23.76
N ALA A 137 1.34 15.80 -24.26
CA ALA A 137 0.94 15.28 -25.56
C ALA A 137 -0.36 14.46 -25.44
N MET A 138 -1.40 14.80 -26.22
CA MET A 138 -2.74 14.19 -26.20
C MET A 138 -2.79 12.77 -26.82
N ASP A 139 -1.71 11.99 -26.75
CA ASP A 139 -1.64 10.66 -27.36
C ASP A 139 -2.45 9.62 -26.57
N PRO A 140 -3.22 8.72 -27.21
CA PRO A 140 -3.98 7.65 -26.55
C PRO A 140 -3.18 6.79 -25.55
N ASN A 141 -1.87 6.64 -25.71
CA ASN A 141 -0.96 5.88 -24.87
C ASN A 141 -0.14 6.72 -23.89
N ALA A 142 -0.20 8.06 -23.96
CA ALA A 142 0.42 8.95 -22.98
C ALA A 142 -0.05 8.62 -21.56
N TYR A 143 0.85 8.81 -20.59
CA TYR A 143 0.59 8.52 -19.18
C TYR A 143 0.43 9.81 -18.36
N TYR A 144 -0.48 9.76 -17.39
CA TYR A 144 -0.74 10.85 -16.46
C TYR A 144 -0.79 10.33 -15.03
N GLY A 145 -0.13 11.04 -14.11
CA GLY A 145 -0.19 10.79 -12.67
C GLY A 145 -1.23 11.69 -12.00
N TRP A 146 -1.94 11.18 -11.00
CA TRP A 146 -2.83 11.98 -10.15
C TRP A 146 -2.04 12.82 -9.15
N LEU A 147 -2.32 14.13 -9.10
CA LEU A 147 -1.95 15.02 -8.01
C LEU A 147 -3.17 15.40 -7.14
N TYR A 148 -4.37 15.06 -7.59
CA TYR A 148 -5.60 15.18 -6.82
C TYR A 148 -5.60 14.20 -5.63
N GLN A 149 -5.75 14.76 -4.43
CA GLN A 149 -6.07 14.01 -3.23
C GLN A 149 -7.55 14.22 -2.91
N LYS A 150 -8.32 13.13 -2.81
CA LYS A 150 -9.73 13.18 -2.42
C LYS A 150 -9.86 13.73 -1.00
N PRO A 151 -10.69 14.77 -0.76
CA PRO A 151 -10.91 15.30 0.58
C PRO A 151 -11.58 14.22 1.45
N ASN A 152 -11.03 13.98 2.64
CA ASN A 152 -11.63 13.06 3.60
C ASN A 152 -12.80 13.76 4.31
N PRO A 153 -14.07 13.36 4.10
CA PRO A 153 -15.21 14.05 4.71
C PRO A 153 -15.22 13.95 6.24
N PHE A 154 -14.58 12.92 6.80
CA PHE A 154 -14.50 12.72 8.24
C PHE A 154 -13.48 13.62 8.93
N ILE A 155 -12.64 14.39 8.21
CA ILE A 155 -11.64 15.26 8.84
C ILE A 155 -12.30 16.33 9.74
N LEU A 156 -13.45 16.87 9.32
CA LEU A 156 -14.23 17.82 10.11
C LEU A 156 -14.80 17.15 11.37
N LEU A 157 -15.32 15.92 11.23
CA LEU A 157 -15.82 15.14 12.36
C LEU A 157 -14.71 14.84 13.37
N TYR A 158 -13.51 14.46 12.91
CA TYR A 158 -12.35 14.23 13.79
C TYR A 158 -11.89 15.53 14.48
N SER A 159 -11.88 16.68 13.79
CA SER A 159 -11.59 17.97 14.42
C SER A 159 -12.60 18.33 15.50
N VAL A 160 -13.91 18.19 15.23
CA VAL A 160 -14.97 18.46 16.22
C VAL A 160 -14.88 17.48 17.40
N LEU A 161 -14.63 16.20 17.15
CA LEU A 161 -14.48 15.19 18.19
C LEU A 161 -13.23 15.41 19.05
N ALA A 162 -12.11 15.85 18.46
CA ALA A 162 -10.90 16.21 19.20
C ALA A 162 -11.13 17.45 20.08
N ILE A 163 -11.83 18.47 19.58
CA ILE A 163 -12.22 19.65 20.34
C ILE A 163 -13.16 19.26 21.50
N ALA A 164 -14.18 18.44 21.24
CA ALA A 164 -15.07 17.92 22.29
C ALA A 164 -14.30 17.08 23.34
N GLY A 165 -13.32 16.29 22.92
CA GLY A 165 -12.46 15.50 23.79
C GLY A 165 -11.60 16.34 24.73
N ILE A 166 -10.92 17.38 24.23
CA ILE A 166 -10.12 18.25 25.09
C ILE A 166 -11.00 19.08 26.05
N PHE A 167 -12.18 19.54 25.60
CA PHE A 167 -13.16 20.16 26.50
C PHE A 167 -13.64 19.18 27.58
N ALA A 168 -13.95 17.93 27.23
CA ALA A 168 -14.39 16.94 28.21
C ALA A 168 -13.33 16.70 29.31
N VAL A 169 -12.05 16.63 28.94
CA VAL A 169 -10.93 16.51 29.90
C VAL A 169 -10.78 17.77 30.76
N ILE A 170 -10.81 18.97 30.17
CA ILE A 170 -10.71 20.23 30.93
C ILE A 170 -11.89 20.41 31.90
N LEU A 171 -13.09 19.98 31.52
CA LEU A 171 -14.29 20.04 32.36
C LEU A 171 -14.41 18.88 33.36
N PHE A 172 -13.39 18.01 33.51
CA PHE A 172 -13.38 16.94 34.53
C PHE A 172 -13.78 17.39 35.96
N PRO A 173 -13.41 18.60 36.46
CA PRO A 173 -13.89 19.09 37.75
C PRO A 173 -15.42 19.20 37.85
N LEU A 174 -16.12 19.44 36.75
CA LEU A 174 -17.60 19.54 36.67
C LEU A 174 -18.30 18.18 36.47
N TRP A 175 -17.56 17.09 36.23
CA TRP A 175 -18.19 15.79 35.94
C TRP A 175 -19.00 15.24 37.14
N PRO A 176 -20.09 14.49 36.88
CA PRO A 176 -20.83 13.79 37.93
C PRO A 176 -19.97 12.84 38.77
N ASN A 177 -20.27 12.74 40.06
CA ASN A 177 -19.52 11.91 41.01
C ASN A 177 -19.55 10.40 40.70
N PHE A 178 -20.45 9.94 39.83
CA PHE A 178 -20.40 8.59 39.27
C PHE A 178 -19.26 8.44 38.25
N MET A 179 -19.13 9.35 37.28
CA MET A 179 -18.08 9.31 36.26
C MET A 179 -16.68 9.47 36.87
N LYS A 180 -16.53 10.36 37.86
CA LYS A 180 -15.27 10.52 38.62
C LYS A 180 -14.84 9.22 39.31
N ARG A 181 -15.78 8.49 39.92
CA ARG A 181 -15.52 7.14 40.48
C ARG A 181 -15.16 6.12 39.40
N GLY A 182 -15.86 6.13 38.26
CA GLY A 182 -15.53 5.27 37.12
C GLY A 182 -14.09 5.47 36.62
N VAL A 183 -13.64 6.73 36.47
CA VAL A 183 -12.25 7.05 36.12
C VAL A 183 -11.27 6.60 37.20
N TRP A 184 -11.61 6.72 38.48
CA TRP A 184 -10.77 6.22 39.58
C TRP A 184 -10.62 4.69 39.56
N TYR A 185 -11.72 3.93 39.39
CA TYR A 185 -11.66 2.48 39.25
C TYR A 185 -10.90 2.03 38.00
N LEU A 186 -11.08 2.71 36.86
CA LEU A 186 -10.34 2.44 35.63
C LEU A 186 -8.83 2.70 35.79
N SER A 187 -8.47 3.81 36.46
CA SER A 187 -7.08 4.14 36.78
C SER A 187 -6.45 3.09 37.72
N MET A 188 -7.16 2.70 38.78
CA MET A 188 -6.68 1.68 39.73
C MET A 188 -6.57 0.29 39.07
N GLY A 189 -7.49 -0.07 38.18
CA GLY A 189 -7.42 -1.30 37.38
C GLY A 189 -6.25 -1.31 36.40
N ALA A 190 -6.01 -0.18 35.71
CA ALA A 190 -4.84 -0.02 34.84
C ALA A 190 -3.52 -0.09 35.63
N LEU A 191 -3.46 0.55 36.81
CA LEU A 191 -2.30 0.48 37.71
C LEU A 191 -2.07 -0.95 38.22
N GLY A 192 -3.13 -1.68 38.56
CA GLY A 192 -3.07 -3.11 38.93
C GLY A 192 -2.57 -4.01 37.80
N LEU A 193 -3.01 -3.76 36.56
CA LEU A 193 -2.51 -4.46 35.38
C LEU A 193 -1.02 -4.16 35.13
N ILE A 194 -0.59 -2.90 35.27
CA ILE A 194 0.82 -2.49 35.16
C ILE A 194 1.65 -3.18 36.26
N ALA A 195 1.18 -3.19 37.50
CA ALA A 195 1.83 -3.87 38.62
C ALA A 195 1.94 -5.39 38.40
N LEU A 196 0.93 -6.02 37.80
CA LEU A 196 0.98 -7.43 37.40
C LEU A 196 2.06 -7.70 36.35
N PHE A 197 2.19 -6.85 35.33
CA PHE A 197 3.27 -6.95 34.33
C PHE A 197 4.66 -6.78 34.96
N PHE A 198 4.84 -5.84 35.90
CA PHE A 198 6.10 -5.74 36.64
C PHE A 198 6.37 -6.97 37.51
N LEU A 199 5.35 -7.52 38.17
CA LEU A 199 5.49 -8.71 39.00
C LEU A 199 5.88 -9.94 38.16
N THR A 200 5.26 -10.16 36.99
CA THR A 200 5.66 -11.27 36.10
C THR A 200 7.08 -11.11 35.57
N ALA A 201 7.50 -9.88 35.25
CA ALA A 201 8.88 -9.59 34.83
C ALA A 201 9.91 -9.85 35.96
N ILE A 202 9.59 -9.47 37.21
CA ILE A 202 10.44 -9.71 38.38
C ILE A 202 10.54 -11.22 38.70
N VAL A 203 9.40 -11.93 38.74
CA VAL A 203 9.37 -13.38 38.97
C VAL A 203 10.17 -14.12 37.90
N ARG A 204 9.98 -13.76 36.63
CA ARG A 204 10.77 -14.29 35.51
C ARG A 204 12.26 -14.02 35.66
N LEU A 205 12.67 -12.82 36.09
CA LEU A 205 14.09 -12.48 36.32
C LEU A 205 14.69 -13.32 37.44
N ILE A 206 13.97 -13.51 38.55
CA ILE A 206 14.42 -14.34 39.68
C ILE A 206 14.59 -15.79 39.24
N ILE A 207 13.62 -16.37 38.53
CA ILE A 207 13.71 -17.74 38.01
C ILE A 207 14.87 -17.88 37.02
N TYR A 208 15.07 -16.90 36.13
CA TYR A 208 16.20 -16.90 35.19
C TYR A 208 17.55 -16.90 35.93
N ILE A 209 17.74 -16.03 36.94
CA ILE A 209 18.95 -15.98 37.77
C ILE A 209 19.19 -17.31 38.49
N ILE A 210 18.16 -17.90 39.10
CA ILE A 210 18.28 -19.21 39.75
C ILE A 210 18.67 -20.29 38.73
N SER A 211 18.07 -20.27 37.54
CA SER A 211 18.33 -21.27 36.49
C SER A 211 19.76 -21.21 35.94
N LEU A 212 20.41 -20.04 35.91
CA LEU A 212 21.81 -19.89 35.51
C LEU A 212 22.79 -20.61 36.44
N VAL A 213 22.40 -20.82 37.71
CA VAL A 213 23.22 -21.50 38.72
C VAL A 213 22.81 -22.97 38.86
N ALA A 214 21.51 -23.27 38.76
CA ALA A 214 20.96 -24.61 38.98
C ALA A 214 20.98 -25.53 37.74
N PHE A 215 20.99 -24.98 36.53
CA PHE A 215 20.85 -25.77 35.29
C PHE A 215 21.87 -25.40 34.21
N PRO A 216 22.30 -26.35 33.36
CA PRO A 216 23.23 -26.10 32.25
C PRO A 216 22.59 -25.35 31.06
N LYS A 217 21.31 -24.98 31.16
CA LYS A 217 20.57 -24.14 30.22
C LYS A 217 19.72 -23.14 31.00
N PRO A 218 19.70 -21.84 30.64
CA PRO A 218 18.78 -20.89 31.24
C PRO A 218 17.32 -21.30 31.00
N PHE A 219 16.50 -21.20 32.04
CA PHE A 219 15.05 -21.33 31.99
C PHE A 219 14.41 -19.96 31.82
N TRP A 220 13.39 -19.87 30.98
CA TRP A 220 12.60 -18.68 30.75
C TRP A 220 11.13 -18.96 31.08
N LEU A 221 10.56 -18.20 32.01
CA LEU A 221 9.11 -18.07 32.14
C LEU A 221 8.60 -17.08 31.08
N PHE A 222 7.52 -17.41 30.37
CA PHE A 222 6.91 -16.60 29.30
C PHE A 222 7.93 -16.05 28.26
N PRO A 223 8.51 -16.91 27.39
CA PRO A 223 9.38 -16.50 26.27
C PRO A 223 8.82 -15.33 25.44
N ASN A 224 7.52 -15.35 25.13
CA ASN A 224 6.91 -14.42 24.17
C ASN A 224 6.48 -13.08 24.80
N LEU A 225 6.75 -12.85 26.09
CA LEU A 225 6.21 -11.70 26.85
C LEU A 225 6.73 -10.33 26.39
N PHE A 226 7.85 -10.30 25.65
CA PHE A 226 8.40 -9.09 25.01
C PHE A 226 8.72 -9.31 23.52
N GLU A 227 8.10 -10.30 22.88
CA GLU A 227 8.11 -10.42 21.41
C GLU A 227 6.89 -9.70 20.81
N ASP A 228 6.90 -9.45 19.48
CA ASP A 228 5.85 -8.72 18.75
C ASP A 228 4.55 -9.56 18.58
N CYS A 229 3.97 -10.00 19.69
CA CYS A 229 2.83 -10.92 19.76
C CYS A 229 1.59 -10.28 20.42
N GLY A 230 0.41 -10.86 20.21
CA GLY A 230 -0.81 -10.42 20.91
C GLY A 230 -0.76 -10.78 22.40
N VAL A 231 -1.44 -10.01 23.26
CA VAL A 231 -1.39 -10.15 24.74
C VAL A 231 -1.62 -11.59 25.24
N ILE A 232 -2.46 -12.38 24.56
CA ILE A 232 -2.72 -13.79 24.91
C ILE A 232 -1.53 -14.68 24.52
N GLU A 233 -0.97 -14.46 23.32
CA GLU A 233 0.18 -15.19 22.78
C GLU A 233 1.47 -14.87 23.55
N SER A 234 1.59 -13.66 24.11
CA SER A 234 2.68 -13.26 25.00
C SER A 234 2.81 -14.14 26.26
N PHE A 235 1.72 -14.81 26.69
CA PHE A 235 1.72 -15.74 27.82
C PHE A 235 1.78 -17.23 27.42
N GLN A 236 1.91 -17.55 26.12
CA GLN A 236 1.95 -18.93 25.63
C GLN A 236 3.15 -19.16 24.68
N PRO A 237 4.06 -20.12 24.94
CA PRO A 237 4.04 -21.07 26.05
C PRO A 237 4.40 -20.43 27.41
N VAL A 238 3.96 -21.08 28.49
CA VAL A 238 4.22 -20.63 29.87
C VAL A 238 5.71 -20.66 30.22
N TYR A 239 6.48 -21.56 29.61
CA TYR A 239 7.93 -21.67 29.80
C TYR A 239 8.66 -22.09 28.52
N GLY A 240 9.96 -21.82 28.51
CA GLY A 240 10.91 -22.30 27.51
C GLY A 240 12.31 -22.46 28.10
N TRP A 241 13.19 -23.13 27.38
CA TRP A 241 14.62 -23.23 27.70
C TRP A 241 15.40 -22.49 26.62
N GLU A 242 16.42 -21.71 26.97
CA GLU A 242 17.27 -21.10 25.94
C GLU A 242 18.04 -22.20 25.18
N GLU A 243 17.81 -22.28 23.87
CA GLU A 243 18.69 -23.09 23.02
C GLU A 243 20.09 -22.47 22.98
N PRO A 244 21.16 -23.27 23.15
CA PRO A 244 22.52 -22.76 23.07
C PRO A 244 22.75 -22.20 21.66
N LYS A 245 22.86 -20.88 21.55
CA LYS A 245 23.01 -20.12 20.29
C LYS A 245 24.12 -20.74 19.43
N LYS A 246 23.73 -21.58 18.46
CA LYS A 246 24.66 -22.25 17.54
C LYS A 246 25.47 -21.17 16.83
N LYS A 247 26.74 -21.00 17.25
CA LYS A 247 27.67 -20.03 16.66
C LYS A 247 27.65 -20.25 15.15
N LYS A 248 27.13 -19.29 14.38
CA LYS A 248 27.11 -19.35 12.91
C LYS A 248 28.55 -19.36 12.42
N SER A 249 29.11 -20.55 12.25
CA SER A 249 30.45 -20.76 11.73
C SER A 249 30.53 -20.08 10.37
N LYS A 250 31.51 -19.18 10.20
CA LYS A 250 31.72 -18.48 8.93
C LYS A 250 32.05 -19.52 7.86
N LYS A 251 31.06 -19.85 7.03
CA LYS A 251 31.14 -20.91 6.02
C LYS A 251 32.08 -20.50 4.88
N LYS A 252 33.39 -20.60 5.11
CA LYS A 252 34.40 -20.64 4.04
C LYS A 252 34.11 -21.88 3.18
N SER A 253 33.80 -21.65 1.91
CA SER A 253 33.75 -22.71 0.90
C SER A 253 35.16 -23.12 0.48
N PRO A 254 35.37 -24.43 0.26
CA PRO A 254 36.03 -24.89 -0.96
C PRO A 254 35.10 -25.79 -1.81
N LYS A 255 35.61 -26.30 -2.93
CA LYS A 255 34.86 -27.02 -3.98
C LYS A 255 34.82 -28.55 -3.81
N LYS A 256 33.82 -29.14 -4.49
CA LYS A 256 33.66 -30.52 -4.98
C LYS A 256 34.87 -31.48 -4.90
N SER A 257 34.56 -32.74 -4.56
CA SER A 257 34.83 -33.93 -5.39
C SER A 257 33.85 -35.06 -5.03
N ASP A 258 33.62 -36.02 -5.92
CA ASP A 258 32.66 -37.12 -5.78
C ASP A 258 33.20 -38.31 -4.95
N GLY A 259 32.32 -39.20 -4.48
CA GLY A 259 32.71 -40.44 -3.77
C GLY A 259 31.60 -41.12 -2.95
N THR A 260 30.87 -42.05 -3.57
CA THR A 260 29.92 -43.02 -2.97
C THR A 260 30.51 -44.41 -3.30
N PRO A 261 30.52 -45.47 -2.44
CA PRO A 261 29.27 -46.10 -1.96
C PRO A 261 29.27 -46.91 -0.62
N ILE A 262 28.04 -47.15 -0.08
CA ILE A 262 27.49 -48.17 0.88
C ILE A 262 28.34 -48.90 1.99
N THR A 263 27.81 -49.58 3.03
CA THR A 263 26.45 -50.15 3.32
C THR A 263 26.11 -50.27 4.84
N GLU A 264 24.81 -50.49 5.15
CA GLU A 264 24.22 -51.30 6.26
C GLU A 264 24.40 -50.88 7.77
N GLU A 265 23.46 -51.12 8.70
CA GLU A 265 22.06 -51.65 8.72
C GLU A 265 21.08 -50.59 9.33
N LYS A 266 19.75 -50.51 9.11
CA LYS A 266 18.61 -51.46 9.33
C LYS A 266 18.41 -51.85 10.81
N VAL A 267 17.20 -51.99 11.40
CA VAL A 267 15.75 -52.06 11.00
C VAL A 267 14.94 -51.16 11.99
N GLY A 268 13.70 -50.66 11.82
CA GLY A 268 12.57 -50.79 10.87
C GLY A 268 11.40 -49.87 11.32
N SER A 269 10.17 -50.37 11.55
CA SER A 269 9.09 -50.51 10.53
C SER A 269 7.68 -50.70 11.16
N ASN A 270 6.61 -50.32 10.41
CA ASN A 270 5.14 -50.38 10.70
C ASN A 270 4.61 -49.43 11.80
N GLU A 271 3.47 -48.71 11.71
CA GLU A 271 2.17 -48.78 10.96
C GLU A 271 1.02 -49.61 11.59
N THR A 272 -0.12 -48.95 11.90
CA THR A 272 -1.55 -49.32 11.62
C THR A 272 -2.51 -48.29 12.30
N LYS A 273 -3.60 -47.67 11.78
CA LYS A 273 -4.20 -47.41 10.43
C LYS A 273 -5.67 -47.93 10.29
N THR A 274 -6.56 -47.13 9.66
CA THR A 274 -8.01 -47.38 9.36
C THR A 274 -8.99 -47.30 10.59
N THR A 275 -10.29 -46.91 10.54
CA THR A 275 -11.33 -46.60 9.49
C THR A 275 -12.33 -45.55 10.06
N GLY A 276 -13.12 -44.72 9.34
CA GLY A 276 -13.15 -44.36 7.91
C GLY A 276 -14.56 -44.24 7.27
N SER A 277 -15.20 -43.04 7.31
CA SER A 277 -16.33 -42.63 6.43
C SER A 277 -16.06 -41.19 5.91
N GLU A 278 -16.14 -40.83 4.61
CA GLU A 278 -17.20 -40.94 3.59
C GLU A 278 -18.37 -39.94 3.80
N VAL A 279 -18.90 -39.20 2.80
CA VAL A 279 -18.56 -39.03 1.36
C VAL A 279 -19.06 -37.63 0.90
N SER A 280 -18.48 -36.91 -0.09
CA SER A 280 -18.83 -37.04 -1.51
C SER A 280 -17.95 -36.23 -2.48
N ASN A 281 -18.08 -36.54 -3.77
CA ASN A 281 -17.31 -36.08 -4.94
C ASN A 281 -17.91 -34.78 -5.57
N ASN A 282 -17.37 -34.14 -6.64
CA ASN A 282 -16.59 -34.70 -7.75
C ASN A 282 -15.66 -33.70 -8.50
N SER A 283 -14.96 -34.25 -9.49
CA SER A 283 -13.92 -33.76 -10.41
C SER A 283 -14.34 -32.56 -11.32
N THR A 284 -13.47 -31.91 -12.12
CA THR A 284 -12.50 -32.51 -13.06
C THR A 284 -11.25 -31.66 -13.35
N ALA A 285 -10.14 -32.38 -13.56
CA ALA A 285 -8.78 -31.89 -13.81
C ALA A 285 -8.53 -31.32 -15.23
N GLY A 286 -7.38 -30.65 -15.43
CA GLY A 286 -7.04 -30.07 -16.74
C GLY A 286 -5.63 -29.45 -16.89
N LYS A 287 -4.57 -29.99 -16.28
CA LYS A 287 -3.19 -29.52 -16.55
C LYS A 287 -2.66 -30.11 -17.87
N ARG A 288 -2.21 -29.26 -18.80
CA ARG A 288 -1.24 -29.63 -19.85
C ARG A 288 -0.11 -28.61 -19.94
N LYS A 289 1.05 -29.11 -20.36
CA LYS A 289 2.32 -28.42 -20.58
C LYS A 289 2.47 -28.19 -22.09
N VAL A 290 2.97 -27.03 -22.50
CA VAL A 290 3.31 -26.74 -23.90
C VAL A 290 4.76 -26.24 -23.96
N THR A 291 5.47 -26.69 -24.98
CA THR A 291 6.85 -26.32 -25.33
C THR A 291 6.97 -26.37 -26.85
N LEU A 292 8.03 -25.71 -27.37
CA LEU A 292 8.42 -25.62 -28.79
C LEU A 292 7.61 -24.58 -29.59
N GLU A 293 8.17 -23.88 -30.59
CA GLU A 293 9.55 -23.93 -31.11
C GLU A 293 10.01 -22.55 -31.63
N GLU A 294 11.32 -22.40 -31.84
CA GLU A 294 11.96 -21.25 -32.50
C GLU A 294 12.82 -21.83 -33.63
N VAL A 295 12.53 -21.44 -34.88
CA VAL A 295 13.24 -21.86 -36.10
C VAL A 295 13.36 -20.64 -37.01
N GLU A 296 14.56 -20.44 -37.54
CA GLU A 296 14.90 -19.34 -38.46
C GLU A 296 14.75 -19.79 -39.92
N GLU A 297 14.15 -18.92 -40.76
CA GLU A 297 14.51 -18.65 -42.16
C GLU A 297 13.88 -17.32 -42.62
#